data_AF-A0A821J8M7-F1
#
_entry.id   AF-A0A821J8M7-F1
#
_cell.length_a   1.000
_cell.length_b   1.000
_cell.length_c   1.000
_cell.angle_alpha   90.00
_cell.angle_beta   90.00
_cell.angle_gamma   90.00
#
_symmetry.space_group_name_H-M   'P 1'
#
loop_
_entity.id
_entity.type
_entity.pdbx_description
1 polymer ?
#
loop_
_entity_poly.entity_id
_entity_poly.type
_entity_poly.pdbx_seq_one_letter_code
_entity_poly.pdbx_strand_id
1 'polypeptide(L)'
;MCLCTAERHANCFKFNHNLNLTCQHNIHCQNGGKCLQDNPACPSYTICVCKDCFFGDRCQFYAKGIGLTLDDILRFELISHLAYSHQPLSVKISSISTIIIFIAGFINSILVFLVFHSKGSREVGCGLYLLVSSGTSFFTVSIITVKFWFLVFTQVNLPVNRGILRGGCKFLEPILKVFLYMDSWLHACVAIERAITVFQGVNFNKTASKHVARWVISFLPIFIVATILHEILYRDLFDDNEEQRAWCVVYYSHSVRNYNTVISFFHFLGPCCVNILSAVFIVLSATHRQQVVKTHKSYIKHLREQFHEHKQLI
;
A
#
# COMPACT_ATOMS: atom_id res chain seq x y z
N MET A 1 9.64 -4.13 34.90
CA MET A 1 9.24 -4.95 33.74
C MET A 1 7.72 -4.97 33.69
N CYS A 2 7.11 -4.90 32.51
CA CYS A 2 5.68 -4.95 32.36
C CYS A 2 5.31 -6.09 31.41
N LEU A 3 4.28 -6.83 31.75
CA LEU A 3 3.70 -7.89 30.92
C LEU A 3 2.27 -7.50 30.56
N CYS A 4 1.88 -7.68 29.30
CA CYS A 4 0.51 -7.48 28.89
C CYS A 4 -0.31 -8.73 29.21
N THR A 5 -1.49 -8.56 29.81
CA THR A 5 -2.46 -9.63 30.01
C THR A 5 -3.20 -9.94 28.71
N ALA A 6 -3.92 -11.07 28.66
CA ALA A 6 -4.80 -11.41 27.55
C ALA A 6 -5.88 -10.32 27.28
N GLU A 7 -6.23 -9.55 28.30
CA GLU A 7 -7.15 -8.42 28.22
C GLU A 7 -6.44 -7.10 27.83
N ARG A 8 -5.17 -7.17 27.39
CA ARG A 8 -4.33 -6.04 26.96
C ARG A 8 -4.09 -4.97 28.02
N HIS A 9 -4.13 -5.36 29.29
CA HIS A 9 -3.72 -4.49 30.40
C HIS A 9 -2.25 -4.73 30.73
N ALA A 10 -1.51 -3.66 31.01
CA ALA A 10 -0.11 -3.76 31.40
C ALA A 10 0.02 -4.02 32.91
N ASN A 11 0.49 -5.21 33.28
CA ASN A 11 0.87 -5.53 34.65
C ASN A 11 2.38 -5.30 34.83
N CYS A 12 2.72 -4.27 35.60
CA CYS A 12 4.10 -3.86 35.84
C CYS A 12 4.60 -4.27 37.22
N PHE A 13 5.80 -4.83 37.28
CA PHE A 13 6.49 -5.20 38.51
C PHE A 13 7.93 -4.67 38.51
N LYS A 14 8.46 -4.40 39.72
CA LYS A 14 9.87 -4.02 39.90
C LYS A 14 10.76 -5.18 39.45
N PHE A 15 11.59 -4.91 38.46
CA PHE A 15 12.54 -5.88 37.92
C PHE A 15 13.94 -5.54 38.42
N ASN A 16 14.61 -6.49 39.06
CA ASN A 16 15.95 -6.29 39.60
C ASN A 16 16.99 -6.55 38.50
N HIS A 17 17.59 -5.49 37.97
CA HIS A 17 18.58 -5.55 36.91
C HIS A 17 19.93 -6.16 37.34
N ASN A 18 20.16 -6.36 38.64
CA ASN A 18 21.43 -6.89 39.17
C ASN A 18 21.53 -8.42 39.13
N LEU A 19 20.44 -9.13 38.83
CA LEU A 19 20.46 -10.58 38.65
C LEU A 19 20.91 -10.93 37.22
N ASN A 20 21.93 -11.77 37.08
CA ASN A 20 22.44 -12.20 35.77
C ASN A 20 21.51 -13.28 35.16
N LEU A 21 20.39 -12.81 34.62
CA LEU A 21 19.31 -13.63 34.04
C LEU A 21 19.44 -13.75 32.52
N THR A 22 20.59 -13.38 31.93
CA THR A 22 20.81 -13.56 30.49
C THR A 22 20.99 -15.03 30.16
N CYS A 23 20.31 -15.48 29.11
CA CYS A 23 20.42 -16.85 28.63
C CYS A 23 21.87 -17.14 28.17
N GLN A 24 22.38 -18.34 28.48
CA GLN A 24 23.73 -18.77 28.05
C GLN A 24 23.85 -18.88 26.52
N HIS A 25 22.75 -19.13 25.81
CA HIS A 25 22.68 -19.15 24.36
C HIS A 25 21.56 -18.24 23.85
N ASN A 26 21.91 -17.31 22.95
CA ASN A 26 21.02 -16.29 22.42
C ASN A 26 20.11 -16.80 21.26
N ILE A 27 20.02 -18.12 21.07
CA ILE A 27 19.37 -18.74 19.90
C ILE A 27 17.84 -18.55 19.91
N HIS A 28 17.25 -18.31 21.08
CA HIS A 28 15.80 -18.25 21.24
C HIS A 28 15.18 -16.93 20.75
N CYS A 29 15.92 -15.81 20.78
CA CYS A 29 15.42 -14.49 20.40
C CYS A 29 15.94 -14.06 19.03
N GLN A 30 15.04 -13.65 18.15
CA GLN A 30 15.35 -13.18 16.80
C GLN A 30 15.64 -11.67 16.79
N ASN A 31 16.14 -11.18 15.65
CA ASN A 31 16.31 -9.75 15.36
C ASN A 31 17.12 -8.95 16.41
N GLY A 32 18.04 -9.62 17.11
CA GLY A 32 18.87 -8.99 18.14
C GLY A 32 18.11 -8.65 19.44
N GLY A 33 16.99 -9.33 19.71
CA GLY A 33 16.31 -9.30 21.01
C GLY A 33 17.20 -9.86 22.12
N LYS A 34 17.02 -9.35 23.34
CA LYS A 34 17.76 -9.78 24.53
C LYS A 34 17.00 -10.91 25.23
N CYS A 35 17.61 -12.08 25.34
CA CYS A 35 17.03 -13.22 26.04
C CYS A 35 17.20 -13.08 27.56
N LEU A 36 16.10 -13.25 28.28
CA LEU A 36 16.06 -13.36 29.74
C LEU A 36 15.44 -14.69 30.13
N GLN A 37 15.95 -15.32 31.19
CA GLN A 37 15.43 -16.56 31.76
C GLN A 37 15.09 -16.39 33.24
N ASP A 38 14.22 -17.25 33.75
CA ASP A 38 13.78 -17.24 35.16
C ASP A 38 14.85 -17.74 36.14
N ASN A 39 15.64 -18.75 35.76
CA ASN A 39 16.69 -19.33 36.60
C ASN A 39 17.99 -19.59 35.80
N PRO A 40 19.17 -19.19 36.29
CA PRO A 40 20.45 -19.41 35.62
C PRO A 40 20.88 -20.88 35.50
N ALA A 41 20.44 -21.78 36.38
CA ALA A 41 20.85 -23.19 36.40
C ALA A 41 19.85 -24.15 35.75
N CYS A 42 18.54 -23.92 35.92
CA CYS A 42 17.46 -24.72 35.32
C CYS A 42 16.33 -23.80 34.84
N PRO A 43 16.43 -23.26 33.61
CA PRO A 43 15.42 -22.34 33.11
C PRO A 43 14.11 -23.08 32.81
N SER A 44 13.00 -22.62 33.39
CA SER A 44 11.65 -23.13 33.10
C SER A 44 10.88 -22.20 32.17
N TYR A 45 11.27 -20.92 32.11
CA TYR A 45 10.65 -19.92 31.26
C TYR A 45 11.67 -18.94 30.72
N THR A 46 11.56 -18.62 29.42
CA THR A 46 12.42 -17.67 28.71
C THR A 46 11.58 -16.59 28.05
N ILE A 47 12.02 -15.34 28.16
CA ILE A 47 11.35 -14.20 27.55
C ILE A 47 12.34 -13.38 26.71
N CYS A 48 11.90 -12.95 25.53
CA CYS A 48 12.68 -12.10 24.65
C CYS A 48 12.28 -10.63 24.84
N VAL A 49 13.25 -9.80 25.22
CA VAL A 49 13.08 -8.35 25.22
C VAL A 49 13.48 -7.82 23.86
N CYS A 50 12.49 -7.38 23.11
CA CYS A 50 12.68 -6.92 21.74
C CYS A 50 13.31 -5.53 21.69
N LYS A 51 14.15 -5.32 20.67
CA LYS A 51 14.57 -3.97 20.30
C LYS A 51 13.40 -3.17 19.76
N ASP A 52 13.53 -1.85 19.75
CA ASP A 52 12.52 -0.95 19.21
C ASP A 52 12.05 -1.40 17.83
N CYS A 53 10.74 -1.32 17.62
CA CYS A 53 10.04 -1.76 16.43
C CYS A 53 10.12 -3.27 16.14
N PHE A 54 10.50 -4.13 17.09
CA PHE A 54 10.30 -5.57 16.99
C PHE A 54 9.34 -6.06 18.07
N PHE A 55 8.53 -7.06 17.76
CA PHE A 55 7.52 -7.61 18.67
C PHE A 55 7.27 -9.10 18.40
N GLY A 56 6.49 -9.75 19.28
CA GLY A 56 6.31 -11.20 19.32
C GLY A 56 7.14 -11.85 20.43
N ASP A 57 6.77 -13.07 20.81
CA ASP A 57 7.41 -13.90 21.85
C ASP A 57 8.92 -14.10 21.62
N ARG A 58 9.36 -14.07 20.37
CA ARG A 58 10.77 -14.17 19.95
C ARG A 58 11.29 -12.94 19.23
N CYS A 59 10.58 -11.82 19.26
CA CYS A 59 10.92 -10.59 18.50
C CYS A 59 10.96 -10.78 16.98
N GLN A 60 10.18 -11.73 16.48
CA GLN A 60 10.14 -12.13 15.08
C GLN A 60 9.44 -11.11 14.18
N PHE A 61 8.49 -10.34 14.73
CA PHE A 61 7.74 -9.35 13.98
C PHE A 61 8.46 -8.01 14.00
N TYR A 62 8.34 -7.26 12.91
CA TYR A 62 8.98 -5.95 12.75
C TYR A 62 7.92 -4.90 12.44
N ALA A 63 7.75 -3.94 13.33
CA ALA A 63 6.82 -2.82 13.26
C ALA A 63 7.34 -1.61 12.46
N LYS A 64 8.57 -1.61 11.94
CA LYS A 64 9.09 -0.48 11.13
C LYS A 64 8.70 -0.60 9.64
N GLY A 65 7.48 -1.07 9.37
CA GLY A 65 6.77 -0.70 8.16
C GLY A 65 6.03 0.59 8.46
N ILE A 66 5.93 1.51 7.50
CA ILE A 66 4.88 2.52 7.56
C ILE A 66 3.58 1.72 7.46
N GLY A 67 2.93 1.44 8.60
CA GLY A 67 1.76 0.57 8.73
C GLY A 67 0.55 1.15 8.01
N LEU A 68 0.57 1.08 6.68
CA LEU A 68 -0.49 1.52 5.79
C LEU A 68 -1.26 0.34 5.21
N THR A 69 -0.87 -0.89 5.55
CA THR A 69 -1.64 -2.06 5.13
C THR A 69 -2.84 -2.25 6.05
N LEU A 70 -3.95 -2.68 5.46
CA LEU A 70 -5.17 -2.99 6.19
C LEU A 70 -4.93 -3.99 7.33
N ASP A 71 -3.99 -4.93 7.12
CA ASP A 71 -3.61 -5.95 8.10
C ASP A 71 -2.74 -5.40 9.23
N ASP A 72 -2.18 -4.20 9.15
CA ASP A 72 -1.42 -3.59 10.24
C ASP A 72 -2.33 -2.69 11.08
N ILE A 73 -3.27 -2.00 10.42
CA ILE A 73 -4.24 -1.09 11.05
C ILE A 73 -5.32 -1.87 11.82
N LEU A 74 -5.94 -2.86 11.18
CA LEU A 74 -7.05 -3.59 11.78
C LEU A 74 -6.63 -4.78 12.64
N ARG A 75 -5.41 -5.29 12.46
CA ARG A 75 -4.88 -6.47 13.19
C ARG A 75 -4.96 -6.33 14.69
N PHE A 76 -4.61 -5.16 15.20
CA PHE A 76 -4.65 -4.93 16.65
C PHE A 76 -6.07 -4.62 17.12
N GLU A 77 -7.00 -4.26 16.25
CA GLU A 77 -8.36 -3.92 16.67
C GLU A 77 -9.31 -5.14 16.69
N LEU A 78 -9.06 -6.17 15.89
CA LEU A 78 -9.90 -7.38 15.89
C LEU A 78 -9.63 -8.27 17.11
N ILE A 79 -10.70 -8.69 17.77
CA ILE A 79 -10.68 -9.64 18.88
C ILE A 79 -11.09 -11.01 18.34
N SER A 80 -10.23 -12.01 18.48
CA SER A 80 -10.52 -13.37 18.03
C SER A 80 -11.62 -14.02 18.89
N HIS A 81 -12.32 -15.02 18.35
CA HIS A 81 -13.40 -15.76 19.04
C HIS A 81 -14.64 -14.93 19.46
N LEU A 82 -14.72 -13.64 19.10
CA LEU A 82 -15.85 -12.78 19.43
C LEU A 82 -16.76 -12.56 18.21
N ALA A 83 -18.07 -12.76 18.39
CA ALA A 83 -19.06 -12.54 17.32
C ALA A 83 -18.96 -11.10 16.77
N TYR A 84 -19.17 -10.95 15.47
CA TYR A 84 -19.04 -9.67 14.76
C TYR A 84 -19.85 -8.52 15.41
N SER A 85 -21.04 -8.83 15.96
CA SER A 85 -21.89 -7.86 16.66
C SER A 85 -21.24 -7.23 17.89
N HIS A 86 -20.30 -7.93 18.53
CA HIS A 86 -19.60 -7.49 19.75
C HIS A 86 -18.19 -6.98 19.47
N GLN A 87 -17.73 -6.97 18.22
CA GLN A 87 -16.44 -6.40 17.85
C GLN A 87 -16.38 -4.89 18.17
N PRO A 88 -15.17 -4.33 18.39
CA PRO A 88 -14.98 -2.92 18.67
C PRO A 88 -15.59 -1.98 17.63
N LEU A 89 -15.88 -0.75 18.05
CA LEU A 89 -16.45 0.29 17.19
C LEU A 89 -15.55 0.57 15.97
N SER A 90 -14.23 0.51 16.14
CA SER A 90 -13.23 0.67 15.08
C SER A 90 -13.48 -0.28 13.90
N VAL A 91 -13.65 -1.58 14.18
CA VAL A 91 -13.92 -2.61 13.17
C VAL A 91 -15.25 -2.37 12.44
N LYS A 92 -16.30 -1.96 13.16
CA LYS A 92 -17.61 -1.65 12.58
C LYS A 92 -17.55 -0.44 11.66
N ILE A 93 -16.88 0.63 12.08
CA ILE A 93 -16.67 1.83 11.25
C ILE A 93 -15.89 1.46 9.99
N SER A 94 -14.80 0.69 10.13
CA SER A 94 -14.00 0.26 8.98
C SER A 94 -14.78 -0.65 8.01
N SER A 95 -15.71 -1.47 8.51
CA SER A 95 -16.61 -2.24 7.66
C SER A 95 -17.54 -1.34 6.85
N ILE A 96 -18.19 -0.38 7.52
CA ILE A 96 -19.11 0.57 6.87
C ILE A 96 -18.34 1.40 5.82
N SER A 97 -17.16 1.92 6.17
CA SER A 97 -16.35 2.70 5.23
C SER A 97 -15.90 1.86 4.03
N THR A 98 -15.54 0.59 4.23
CA THR A 98 -15.14 -0.31 3.13
C THR A 98 -16.29 -0.56 2.16
N ILE A 99 -17.52 -0.71 2.66
CA ILE A 99 -18.73 -0.85 1.81
C ILE A 99 -18.98 0.44 1.01
N ILE A 100 -18.86 1.60 1.64
CA ILE A 100 -19.03 2.90 0.98
C ILE A 100 -17.98 3.10 -0.12
N ILE A 101 -16.71 2.84 0.18
CA ILE A 101 -15.60 2.91 -0.78
C ILE A 101 -15.85 1.96 -1.95
N PHE A 102 -16.37 0.76 -1.68
CA PHE A 102 -16.73 -0.19 -2.72
C PHE A 102 -17.78 0.37 -3.67
N ILE A 103 -18.92 0.83 -3.15
CA ILE A 103 -20.02 1.35 -3.96
C ILE A 103 -19.58 2.57 -4.78
N ALA A 104 -18.92 3.55 -4.15
CA ALA A 104 -18.45 4.75 -4.81
C ALA A 104 -17.40 4.44 -5.88
N GLY A 105 -16.41 3.61 -5.56
CA GLY A 105 -15.35 3.21 -6.47
C GLY A 105 -15.87 2.39 -7.66
N PHE A 106 -16.85 1.52 -7.44
CA PHE A 106 -17.50 0.72 -8.46
C PHE A 106 -18.27 1.59 -9.47
N ILE A 107 -19.11 2.51 -8.96
CA ILE A 107 -19.84 3.46 -9.81
C ILE A 107 -18.86 4.32 -10.61
N ASN A 108 -17.84 4.89 -9.96
CA ASN A 108 -16.83 5.70 -10.64
C ASN A 108 -16.13 4.93 -11.76
N SER A 109 -15.69 3.69 -11.47
CA SER A 109 -14.99 2.87 -12.46
C SER A 109 -15.86 2.55 -13.68
N ILE A 110 -17.16 2.27 -13.48
CA ILE A 110 -18.11 2.04 -14.58
C ILE A 110 -18.29 3.30 -15.41
N LEU A 111 -18.52 4.46 -14.78
CA LEU A 111 -18.73 5.72 -15.51
C LEU A 111 -17.49 6.09 -16.34
N VAL A 112 -16.30 6.01 -15.76
CA VAL A 112 -15.03 6.26 -16.47
C VAL A 112 -14.85 5.27 -17.61
N PHE A 113 -15.11 3.98 -17.38
CA PHE A 113 -15.05 2.97 -18.43
C PHE A 113 -15.95 3.31 -19.61
N LEU A 114 -17.22 3.66 -19.37
CA LEU A 114 -18.16 4.02 -20.43
C LEU A 114 -17.68 5.24 -21.24
N VAL A 115 -17.15 6.27 -20.57
CA VAL A 115 -16.62 7.49 -21.20
C VAL A 115 -15.40 7.19 -22.09
N PHE A 116 -14.44 6.43 -21.58
CA PHE A 116 -13.19 6.15 -22.30
C PHE A 116 -13.28 4.94 -23.24
N HIS A 117 -14.35 4.15 -23.18
CA HIS A 117 -14.61 3.10 -24.16
C HIS A 117 -14.99 3.69 -25.53
N SER A 118 -15.59 4.89 -25.55
CA SER A 118 -15.96 5.60 -26.77
C SER A 118 -14.75 5.85 -27.69
N LYS A 119 -14.96 5.74 -29.01
CA LYS A 119 -13.86 5.86 -30.00
C LYS A 119 -13.20 7.25 -29.98
N GLY A 120 -13.96 8.31 -29.71
CA GLY A 120 -13.47 9.68 -29.66
C GLY A 120 -12.47 9.92 -28.52
N SER A 121 -12.77 9.43 -27.32
CA SER A 121 -11.88 9.55 -26.16
C SER A 121 -10.55 8.81 -26.35
N ARG A 122 -10.52 7.78 -27.20
CA ARG A 122 -9.35 6.96 -27.51
C ARG A 122 -8.58 7.43 -28.74
N GLU A 123 -8.77 8.69 -29.17
CA GLU A 123 -7.99 9.25 -30.27
C GLU A 123 -6.50 9.43 -29.95
N VAL A 124 -6.18 9.53 -28.66
CA VAL A 124 -4.84 9.79 -28.11
C VAL A 124 -4.53 8.72 -27.06
N GLY A 125 -3.25 8.42 -26.83
CA GLY A 125 -2.78 7.44 -25.85
C GLY A 125 -3.32 7.65 -24.44
N CYS A 126 -3.51 8.91 -24.04
CA CYS A 126 -4.10 9.32 -22.77
C CYS A 126 -5.45 8.63 -22.49
N GLY A 127 -6.31 8.50 -23.50
CA GLY A 127 -7.58 7.81 -23.37
C GLY A 127 -7.45 6.30 -23.18
N LEU A 128 -6.39 5.68 -23.71
CA LEU A 128 -6.09 4.26 -23.47
C LEU A 128 -5.59 4.03 -22.05
N TYR A 129 -4.71 4.91 -21.54
CA TYR A 129 -4.25 4.82 -20.15
C TYR A 129 -5.41 4.96 -19.16
N LEU A 130 -6.30 5.94 -19.37
CA LEU A 130 -7.47 6.15 -18.52
C LEU A 130 -8.47 4.99 -18.59
N LEU A 131 -8.65 4.39 -19.78
CA LEU A 131 -9.47 3.19 -19.91
C LEU A 131 -8.91 2.03 -19.09
N VAL A 132 -7.60 1.77 -19.18
CA VAL A 132 -6.95 0.71 -18.40
C VAL A 132 -6.99 1.03 -16.91
N SER A 133 -6.75 2.29 -16.52
CA SER A 133 -6.84 2.75 -15.13
C SER A 133 -8.23 2.53 -14.52
N SER A 134 -9.31 2.71 -15.31
CA SER A 134 -10.66 2.39 -14.83
C SER A 134 -10.84 0.90 -14.51
N GLY A 135 -10.24 0.01 -15.31
CA GLY A 135 -10.21 -1.42 -15.04
C GLY A 135 -9.38 -1.76 -13.80
N THR A 136 -8.17 -1.20 -13.67
CA THR A 136 -7.32 -1.45 -12.49
C THR A 136 -7.94 -0.91 -11.21
N SER A 137 -8.61 0.24 -11.26
CA SER A 137 -9.35 0.82 -10.13
C SER A 137 -10.49 -0.08 -9.68
N PHE A 138 -11.27 -0.62 -10.62
CA PHE A 138 -12.34 -1.59 -10.33
C PHE A 138 -11.81 -2.83 -9.58
N PHE A 139 -10.73 -3.43 -10.09
CA PHE A 139 -10.11 -4.60 -9.45
C PHE A 139 -9.50 -4.26 -8.09
N THR A 140 -8.86 -3.09 -7.95
CA THR A 140 -8.31 -2.60 -6.68
C THR A 140 -9.38 -2.54 -5.59
N VAL A 141 -10.50 -1.88 -5.88
CA VAL A 141 -11.61 -1.71 -4.94
C VAL A 141 -12.21 -3.07 -4.58
N SER A 142 -12.39 -3.96 -5.56
CA SER A 142 -12.89 -5.32 -5.33
C SER A 142 -11.94 -6.15 -4.44
N ILE A 143 -10.64 -6.09 -4.69
CA ILE A 143 -9.63 -6.84 -3.92
C ILE A 143 -9.52 -6.29 -2.49
N ILE A 144 -9.56 -4.97 -2.29
CA ILE A 144 -9.59 -4.37 -0.95
C ILE A 144 -10.79 -4.89 -0.15
N THR A 145 -11.97 -4.92 -0.76
CA THR A 145 -13.19 -5.44 -0.12
C THR A 145 -13.05 -6.93 0.20
N VAL A 146 -12.57 -7.75 -0.74
CA VAL A 146 -12.31 -9.18 -0.51
C VAL A 146 -11.30 -9.37 0.62
N LYS A 147 -10.21 -8.59 0.63
CA LYS A 147 -9.18 -8.65 1.67
C LYS A 147 -9.73 -8.30 3.06
N PHE A 148 -10.54 -7.24 3.16
CA PHE A 148 -11.20 -6.85 4.41
C PHE A 148 -12.05 -7.98 4.97
N TRP A 149 -12.96 -8.53 4.15
CA TRP A 149 -13.84 -9.62 4.60
C TRP A 149 -13.07 -10.90 4.89
N PHE A 150 -12.04 -11.20 4.10
CA PHE A 150 -11.13 -12.31 4.37
C PHE A 150 -10.46 -12.18 5.76
N LEU A 151 -9.97 -10.99 6.10
CA LEU A 151 -9.40 -10.72 7.42
C LEU A 151 -10.46 -10.87 8.53
N VAL A 152 -11.67 -10.34 8.36
CA VAL A 152 -12.74 -10.48 9.36
C VAL A 152 -13.13 -11.94 9.56
N PHE A 153 -13.35 -12.70 8.48
CA PHE A 153 -13.77 -14.10 8.57
C PHE A 153 -12.70 -15.01 9.19
N THR A 154 -11.43 -14.77 8.88
CA THR A 154 -10.33 -15.57 9.42
C THR A 154 -10.10 -15.32 10.91
N GLN A 155 -10.40 -14.12 11.42
CA GLN A 155 -10.22 -13.78 12.84
C GLN A 155 -11.45 -14.09 13.72
N VAL A 156 -12.67 -14.10 13.16
CA VAL A 156 -13.94 -14.33 13.88
C VAL A 156 -14.30 -15.84 13.98
N ASN A 157 -13.32 -16.74 13.94
CA ASN A 157 -13.49 -18.20 14.10
C ASN A 157 -14.32 -18.95 13.05
N LEU A 158 -14.29 -18.53 11.79
CA LEU A 158 -14.68 -19.49 10.75
C LEU A 158 -13.50 -20.43 10.52
N PRO A 159 -13.68 -21.77 10.59
CA PRO A 159 -12.62 -22.71 10.27
C PRO A 159 -12.30 -22.61 8.78
N VAL A 160 -11.33 -21.76 8.43
CA VAL A 160 -10.84 -21.60 7.06
C VAL A 160 -9.74 -22.62 6.82
N ASN A 161 -9.81 -23.30 5.68
CA ASN A 161 -8.76 -24.25 5.27
C ASN A 161 -7.40 -23.54 5.23
N ARG A 162 -6.38 -24.16 5.86
CA ARG A 162 -5.00 -23.65 5.90
C ARG A 162 -4.43 -23.32 4.52
N GLY A 163 -4.81 -24.07 3.48
CA GLY A 163 -4.42 -23.78 2.09
C GLY A 163 -4.96 -22.45 1.59
N ILE A 164 -6.24 -22.15 1.88
CA ILE A 164 -6.89 -20.88 1.53
C ILE A 164 -6.25 -19.74 2.31
N LEU A 165 -5.94 -19.95 3.59
CA LEU A 165 -5.31 -18.96 4.44
C LEU A 165 -3.90 -18.56 3.95
N ARG A 166 -3.09 -19.57 3.61
CA ARG A 166 -1.75 -19.37 3.04
C ARG A 166 -1.82 -18.73 1.65
N GLY A 167 -2.76 -19.14 0.81
CA GLY A 167 -2.99 -18.54 -0.50
C GLY A 167 -3.37 -17.06 -0.40
N GLY A 168 -4.34 -16.73 0.45
CA GLY A 168 -4.75 -15.36 0.72
C GLY A 168 -3.58 -14.50 1.21
N CYS A 169 -2.78 -15.01 2.15
CA CYS A 169 -1.59 -14.33 2.63
C CYS A 169 -0.57 -14.05 1.50
N LYS A 170 -0.26 -15.05 0.66
CA LYS A 170 0.75 -14.90 -0.40
C LYS A 170 0.32 -14.03 -1.57
N PHE A 171 -0.97 -14.00 -1.90
CA PHE A 171 -1.43 -13.39 -3.15
C PHE A 171 -2.24 -12.09 -2.99
N LEU A 172 -3.09 -11.95 -1.97
CA LEU A 172 -4.00 -10.80 -1.89
C LEU A 172 -3.25 -9.46 -1.82
N GLU A 173 -2.24 -9.38 -0.95
CA GLU A 173 -1.46 -8.15 -0.76
C GLU A 173 -0.57 -7.81 -1.97
N PRO A 174 0.23 -8.73 -2.54
CA PRO A 174 1.01 -8.42 -3.73
C PRO A 174 0.15 -8.06 -4.95
N ILE A 175 -0.96 -8.76 -5.20
CA ILE A 175 -1.85 -8.44 -6.33
C ILE A 175 -2.44 -7.03 -6.14
N LEU A 176 -2.87 -6.68 -4.94
CA LEU A 176 -3.35 -5.33 -4.64
C LEU A 176 -2.28 -4.27 -4.94
N LYS A 177 -1.03 -4.51 -4.54
CA LYS A 177 0.10 -3.63 -4.85
C LYS A 177 0.35 -3.48 -6.35
N VAL A 178 0.24 -4.56 -7.13
CA VAL A 178 0.36 -4.48 -8.60
C VAL A 178 -0.63 -3.48 -9.16
N PHE A 179 -1.92 -3.58 -8.77
CA PHE A 179 -2.94 -2.67 -9.30
C PHE A 179 -2.74 -1.21 -8.85
N LEU A 180 -2.36 -0.98 -7.58
CA LEU A 180 -2.09 0.36 -7.07
C LEU A 180 -0.89 1.02 -7.76
N TYR A 181 0.19 0.28 -7.98
CA TYR A 181 1.36 0.78 -8.69
C TYR A 181 1.07 0.98 -10.19
N MET A 182 0.32 0.07 -10.81
CA MET A 182 -0.13 0.22 -12.20
C MET A 182 -0.90 1.53 -12.36
N ASP A 183 -1.90 1.76 -11.51
CA ASP A 183 -2.73 2.96 -11.57
C ASP A 183 -1.90 4.24 -11.41
N SER A 184 -1.00 4.27 -10.42
CA SER A 184 -0.09 5.40 -10.17
C SER A 184 0.79 5.72 -11.39
N TRP A 185 1.39 4.70 -12.01
CA TRP A 185 2.22 4.89 -13.20
C TRP A 185 1.41 5.25 -14.44
N LEU A 186 0.19 4.72 -14.62
CA LEU A 186 -0.72 5.14 -15.69
C LEU A 186 -1.09 6.62 -15.56
N HIS A 187 -1.38 7.10 -14.35
CA HIS A 187 -1.62 8.52 -14.09
C HIS A 187 -0.39 9.39 -14.42
N ALA A 188 0.82 8.93 -14.08
CA ALA A 188 2.05 9.60 -14.48
C ALA A 188 2.22 9.66 -16.01
N CYS A 189 1.90 8.57 -16.72
CA CYS A 189 1.91 8.54 -18.19
C CYS A 189 0.88 9.53 -18.79
N VAL A 190 -0.31 9.62 -18.20
CA VAL A 190 -1.33 10.62 -18.59
C VAL A 190 -0.78 12.05 -18.43
N ALA A 191 -0.11 12.35 -17.32
CA ALA A 191 0.46 13.67 -17.08
C ALA A 191 1.58 14.02 -18.07
N ILE A 192 2.49 13.07 -18.35
CA ILE A 192 3.53 13.21 -19.37
C ILE A 192 2.91 13.47 -20.74
N GLU A 193 1.91 12.70 -21.13
CA GLU A 193 1.31 12.82 -22.46
C GLU A 193 0.57 14.15 -22.61
N ARG A 194 -0.12 14.62 -21.56
CA ARG A 194 -0.72 15.97 -21.53
C ARG A 194 0.35 17.06 -21.68
N ALA A 195 1.48 16.94 -20.98
CA ALA A 195 2.59 17.88 -21.11
C ALA A 195 3.18 17.89 -22.53
N ILE A 196 3.40 16.72 -23.14
CA ILE A 196 3.88 16.61 -24.53
C ILE A 196 2.88 17.19 -25.52
N THR A 197 1.58 16.94 -25.33
CA THR A 197 0.52 17.50 -26.18
C THR A 197 0.53 19.03 -26.14
N VAL A 198 0.68 19.62 -24.95
CA VAL A 198 0.83 21.07 -24.80
C VAL A 198 2.10 21.54 -25.50
N PHE A 199 3.24 20.89 -25.30
CA PHE A 199 4.52 21.28 -25.89
C PHE A 199 4.50 21.25 -27.42
N GLN A 200 4.10 20.12 -28.01
CA GLN A 200 4.14 19.90 -29.46
C GLN A 200 2.98 20.59 -30.21
N GLY A 201 1.85 20.85 -29.54
CA GLY A 201 0.70 21.55 -30.13
C GLY A 201 0.21 20.85 -31.41
N VAL A 202 0.19 21.58 -32.52
CA VAL A 202 -0.27 21.07 -33.83
C VAL A 202 0.61 19.95 -34.40
N ASN A 203 1.87 19.85 -33.97
CA ASN A 203 2.81 18.83 -34.41
C ASN A 203 2.67 17.51 -33.63
N PHE A 204 1.71 17.42 -32.69
CA PHE A 204 1.51 16.22 -31.89
C PHE A 204 1.01 15.04 -32.73
N ASN A 205 1.79 13.96 -32.76
CA ASN A 205 1.45 12.76 -33.51
C ASN A 205 0.59 11.79 -32.67
N LYS A 206 -0.73 11.85 -32.88
CA LYS A 206 -1.71 10.98 -32.22
C LYS A 206 -1.48 9.48 -32.45
N THR A 207 -1.01 9.09 -33.64
CA THR A 207 -0.81 7.68 -34.00
C THR A 207 0.39 7.10 -33.26
N ALA A 208 1.49 7.84 -33.18
CA ALA A 208 2.66 7.45 -32.40
C ALA A 208 2.32 7.35 -30.91
N SER A 209 1.57 8.31 -30.36
CA SER A 209 1.16 8.30 -28.96
C SER A 209 0.31 7.06 -28.61
N LYS A 210 -0.65 6.69 -29.47
CA LYS A 210 -1.40 5.43 -29.32
C LYS A 210 -0.52 4.19 -29.31
N HIS A 211 0.49 4.15 -30.18
CA HIS A 211 1.40 3.02 -30.27
C HIS A 211 2.22 2.88 -28.99
N VAL A 212 2.81 3.98 -28.51
CA VAL A 212 3.55 4.02 -27.24
C VAL A 212 2.64 3.59 -26.08
N ALA A 213 1.40 4.08 -26.03
CA ALA A 213 0.48 3.72 -24.96
C ALA A 213 0.19 2.21 -24.89
N ARG A 214 0.03 1.55 -26.04
CA ARG A 214 -0.14 0.08 -26.07
C ARG A 214 1.08 -0.65 -25.52
N TRP A 215 2.29 -0.23 -25.91
CA TRP A 215 3.53 -0.81 -25.37
C TRP A 215 3.62 -0.60 -23.85
N VAL A 216 3.42 0.62 -23.37
CA VAL A 216 3.47 0.90 -21.93
C VAL A 216 2.45 0.05 -21.16
N ILE A 217 1.19 -0.01 -21.62
CA ILE A 217 0.13 -0.81 -20.98
C ILE A 217 0.51 -2.30 -20.92
N SER A 218 1.18 -2.84 -21.93
CA SER A 218 1.59 -4.25 -21.97
C SER A 218 2.81 -4.55 -21.09
N PHE A 219 3.81 -3.68 -21.05
CA PHE A 219 5.08 -3.95 -20.35
C PHE A 219 5.10 -3.50 -18.89
N LEU A 220 4.35 -2.44 -18.54
CA LEU A 220 4.26 -1.93 -17.18
C LEU A 220 3.86 -2.98 -16.13
N PRO A 221 2.87 -3.88 -16.35
CA PRO A 221 2.51 -4.86 -15.34
C PRO A 221 3.63 -5.88 -15.12
N ILE A 222 4.34 -6.27 -16.18
CA ILE A 222 5.46 -7.22 -16.10
C ILE A 222 6.60 -6.60 -15.27
N PHE A 223 6.91 -5.33 -15.54
CA PHE A 223 7.91 -4.58 -14.78
C PHE A 223 7.56 -4.48 -13.30
N ILE A 224 6.31 -4.14 -12.97
CA ILE A 224 5.85 -4.03 -11.58
C ILE A 224 5.88 -5.39 -10.86
N VAL A 225 5.44 -6.46 -11.51
CA VAL A 225 5.49 -7.81 -10.92
C VAL A 225 6.94 -8.22 -10.64
N ALA A 226 7.86 -7.91 -11.56
CA ALA A 226 9.28 -8.20 -11.37
C ALA A 226 9.88 -7.44 -10.18
N THR A 227 9.50 -6.18 -9.96
CA THR A 227 10.04 -5.38 -8.84
C THR A 227 9.52 -5.81 -7.48
N ILE A 228 8.31 -6.39 -7.39
CA ILE A 228 7.70 -6.86 -6.13
C ILE A 228 7.77 -8.37 -5.91
N LEU A 229 8.41 -9.12 -6.80
CA LEU A 229 8.46 -10.59 -6.73
C LEU A 229 9.03 -11.11 -5.40
N HIS A 230 9.99 -10.39 -4.81
CA HIS A 230 10.55 -10.73 -3.50
C HIS A 230 9.48 -10.78 -2.41
N GLU A 231 8.44 -9.94 -2.47
CA GLU A 231 7.37 -9.95 -1.47
C GLU A 231 6.62 -11.29 -1.48
N ILE A 232 6.34 -11.85 -2.66
CA ILE A 232 5.63 -13.12 -2.81
C ILE A 232 6.47 -14.28 -2.24
N LEU A 233 7.79 -14.23 -2.46
CA LEU A 233 8.72 -15.28 -2.04
C LEU A 233 8.95 -15.32 -0.52
N TYR A 234 9.09 -14.15 0.11
CA TYR A 234 9.43 -14.04 1.53
C TYR A 234 8.21 -13.88 2.46
N ARG A 235 6.99 -13.84 1.91
CA ARG A 235 5.75 -13.76 2.68
C ARG A 235 5.21 -15.16 2.95
N ASP A 236 4.95 -15.46 4.22
CA ASP A 236 4.34 -16.73 4.61
C ASP A 236 3.44 -16.60 5.84
N LEU A 237 2.69 -17.67 6.09
CA LEU A 237 1.82 -17.79 7.25
C LEU A 237 2.63 -18.20 8.50
N PHE A 238 2.38 -17.54 9.62
CA PHE A 238 2.94 -17.85 10.93
C PHE A 238 1.81 -18.13 11.92
N ASP A 239 1.84 -19.30 12.56
CA ASP A 239 0.82 -19.69 13.54
C ASP A 239 1.26 -19.24 14.94
N ASP A 240 0.44 -18.43 15.59
CA ASP A 240 0.60 -18.00 16.98
C ASP A 240 -0.20 -18.94 17.88
N ASN A 241 0.52 -19.85 18.53
CA ASN A 241 -0.07 -20.89 19.38
C ASN A 241 -0.64 -20.34 20.70
N GLU A 242 -0.17 -19.18 21.17
CA GLU A 242 -0.64 -18.59 22.42
C GLU A 242 -2.02 -17.97 22.24
N GLU A 243 -2.21 -17.24 21.15
CA GLU A 243 -3.48 -16.58 20.84
C GLU A 243 -4.35 -17.35 19.83
N GLN A 244 -3.96 -18.59 19.48
CA GLN A 244 -4.69 -19.51 18.60
C GLN A 244 -5.08 -18.89 17.24
N ARG A 245 -4.16 -18.12 16.66
CA ARG A 245 -4.43 -17.28 15.47
C ARG A 245 -3.26 -17.32 14.49
N ALA A 246 -3.53 -17.15 13.21
CA ALA A 246 -2.50 -17.20 12.17
C ALA A 246 -2.26 -15.83 11.53
N TRP A 247 -0.98 -15.54 11.26
CA TRP A 247 -0.47 -14.26 10.84
C TRP A 247 0.15 -14.32 9.46
N CYS A 248 -0.12 -13.32 8.63
CA CYS A 248 0.63 -13.10 7.40
C CYS A 248 1.83 -12.19 7.69
N VAL A 249 3.05 -12.73 7.51
CA VAL A 249 4.30 -12.09 7.92
C VAL A 249 5.32 -12.19 6.79
N VAL A 250 6.21 -11.22 6.74
CA VAL A 250 7.28 -11.17 5.73
C VAL A 250 8.64 -11.28 6.41
N TYR A 251 9.44 -12.26 5.98
CA TYR A 251 10.75 -12.56 6.55
C TYR A 251 11.87 -12.09 5.63
N TYR A 252 12.20 -10.79 5.70
CA TYR A 252 13.30 -10.25 4.89
C TYR A 252 14.66 -10.37 5.56
N SER A 253 15.66 -10.83 4.79
CA SER A 253 17.06 -10.58 5.11
C SER A 253 17.37 -9.08 5.05
N HIS A 254 18.49 -8.65 5.65
CA HIS A 254 18.87 -7.24 5.67
C HIS A 254 18.96 -6.62 4.26
N SER A 255 19.54 -7.36 3.30
CA SER A 255 19.65 -6.89 1.91
C SER A 255 18.28 -6.75 1.23
N VAL A 256 17.39 -7.74 1.40
CA VAL A 256 16.05 -7.72 0.78
C VAL A 256 15.19 -6.61 1.40
N ARG A 257 15.38 -6.32 2.69
CA ARG A 257 14.70 -5.22 3.37
C ARG A 257 15.06 -3.86 2.74
N ASN A 258 16.35 -3.62 2.52
CA ASN A 258 16.80 -2.38 1.88
C ASN A 258 16.26 -2.26 0.46
N TYR A 259 16.31 -3.34 -0.32
CA TYR A 259 15.72 -3.40 -1.66
C TYR A 259 14.21 -3.08 -1.62
N ASN A 260 13.45 -3.72 -0.73
CA ASN A 260 12.02 -3.49 -0.57
C ASN A 260 11.70 -2.02 -0.27
N THR A 261 12.49 -1.38 0.59
CA THR A 261 12.35 0.05 0.90
C THR A 261 12.61 0.91 -0.35
N VAL A 262 13.70 0.67 -1.07
CA VAL A 262 14.03 1.43 -2.30
C VAL A 262 12.94 1.29 -3.35
N ILE A 263 12.45 0.07 -3.61
CA ILE A 263 11.38 -0.19 -4.58
C ILE A 263 10.08 0.49 -4.16
N SER A 264 9.72 0.42 -2.88
CA SER A 264 8.52 1.09 -2.36
C SER A 264 8.59 2.61 -2.58
N PHE A 265 9.74 3.23 -2.30
CA PHE A 265 9.96 4.64 -2.59
C PHE A 265 9.91 4.95 -4.08
N PHE A 266 10.48 4.10 -4.94
CA PHE A 266 10.45 4.29 -6.38
C PHE A 266 9.00 4.30 -6.93
N HIS A 267 8.18 3.32 -6.56
CA HIS A 267 6.79 3.26 -7.03
C HIS A 267 5.89 4.34 -6.43
N PHE A 268 6.24 4.88 -5.26
CA PHE A 268 5.49 5.97 -4.63
C PHE A 268 5.94 7.36 -5.13
N LEU A 269 7.23 7.68 -5.01
CA LEU A 269 7.77 9.00 -5.35
C LEU A 269 7.90 9.21 -6.86
N GLY A 270 8.21 8.17 -7.64
CA GLY A 270 8.39 8.28 -9.08
C GLY A 270 7.18 8.90 -9.78
N PRO A 271 5.99 8.28 -9.70
CA PRO A 271 4.76 8.85 -10.26
C PRO A 271 4.41 10.23 -9.70
N CYS A 272 4.61 10.44 -8.39
CA CYS A 272 4.33 11.72 -7.73
C CYS A 272 5.18 12.86 -8.31
N CYS A 273 6.49 12.66 -8.43
CA CYS A 273 7.41 13.62 -9.03
C CYS A 273 7.03 13.91 -10.48
N VAL A 274 6.71 12.88 -11.28
CA VAL A 274 6.27 13.07 -12.66
C VAL A 274 5.01 13.94 -12.75
N ASN A 275 3.98 13.63 -11.95
CA ASN A 275 2.74 14.40 -11.95
C ASN A 275 2.97 15.88 -11.59
N ILE A 276 3.76 16.15 -10.54
CA ILE A 276 4.09 17.52 -10.10
C ILE A 276 4.86 18.26 -11.19
N LEU A 277 5.90 17.65 -11.75
CA LEU A 277 6.74 18.27 -12.78
C LEU A 277 5.93 18.53 -14.06
N SER A 278 5.08 17.59 -14.48
CA SER A 278 4.19 17.78 -15.62
C SER A 278 3.17 18.89 -15.39
N ALA A 279 2.56 18.98 -14.20
CA ALA A 279 1.61 20.04 -13.86
C ALA A 279 2.29 21.43 -13.89
N VAL A 280 3.46 21.56 -13.25
CA VAL A 280 4.26 22.80 -13.28
C VAL A 280 4.61 23.19 -14.71
N PHE A 281 5.07 22.23 -15.51
CA PHE A 281 5.42 22.46 -16.92
C PHE A 281 4.22 22.97 -17.74
N ILE A 282 3.04 22.37 -17.58
CA ILE A 282 1.82 22.78 -18.29
C ILE A 282 1.45 24.22 -17.93
N VAL A 283 1.44 24.57 -16.64
CA VAL A 283 1.11 25.92 -16.17
C VAL A 283 2.10 26.97 -16.71
N LEU A 284 3.41 26.69 -16.66
CA LEU A 284 4.43 27.58 -17.18
C LEU A 284 4.33 27.74 -18.71
N SER A 285 4.09 26.65 -19.43
CA SER A 285 3.95 26.67 -20.90
C SER A 285 2.69 27.43 -21.34
N ALA A 286 1.57 27.25 -20.64
CA ALA A 286 0.32 27.94 -20.91
C ALA A 286 0.44 29.45 -20.64
N THR A 287 1.04 29.83 -19.51
CA THR A 287 1.25 31.25 -19.15
C THR A 287 2.18 31.95 -20.13
N HIS A 288 3.28 31.33 -20.54
CA HIS A 288 4.19 31.89 -21.54
C HIS A 288 3.49 32.13 -22.90
N ARG A 289 2.69 31.16 -23.38
CA ARG A 289 1.93 31.32 -24.63
C ARG A 289 0.92 32.46 -24.56
N GLN A 290 0.24 32.62 -23.43
CA GLN A 290 -0.71 33.72 -23.25
C GLN A 290 -0.02 35.10 -23.18
N GLN A 291 1.19 35.19 -22.62
CA GLN A 291 1.97 36.43 -22.64
C GLN A 291 2.41 36.83 -24.05
N VAL A 292 2.82 35.87 -24.88
CA VAL A 292 3.19 36.14 -26.28
C VAL A 292 1.99 36.61 -27.10
N VAL A 293 0.79 36.11 -26.80
CA VAL A 293 -0.45 36.46 -27.52
C VAL A 293 -1.10 37.76 -27.00
N LYS A 294 -0.90 38.14 -25.72
CA LYS A 294 -1.48 39.34 -25.10
C LYS A 294 -0.38 40.27 -24.57
N THR A 295 0.13 41.13 -25.44
CA THR A 295 1.23 42.10 -25.18
C THR A 295 0.95 43.21 -24.16
N HIS A 296 -0.05 43.13 -23.27
CA HIS A 296 -0.44 44.31 -22.46
C HIS A 296 -0.99 44.08 -21.04
N LYS A 297 -0.74 42.93 -20.37
CA LYS A 297 -1.16 42.71 -18.96
C LYS A 297 -0.10 42.04 -18.09
N SER A 298 -0.07 42.44 -16.81
CA SER A 298 0.91 42.02 -15.78
C SER A 298 0.85 40.52 -15.47
N TYR A 299 2.02 39.87 -15.44
CA TYR A 299 2.29 38.44 -15.23
C TYR A 299 1.52 37.82 -14.05
N ILE A 300 1.47 38.50 -12.91
CA ILE A 300 0.81 38.00 -11.69
C ILE A 300 -0.71 37.86 -11.87
N LYS A 301 -1.31 38.72 -12.70
CA LYS A 301 -2.78 38.71 -12.91
C LYS A 301 -3.21 37.51 -13.76
N HIS A 302 -2.42 37.14 -14.77
CA HIS A 302 -2.69 35.96 -15.61
C HIS A 302 -2.40 34.63 -14.91
N LEU A 303 -1.35 34.56 -14.08
CA LEU A 303 -1.10 33.38 -13.24
C LEU A 303 -2.28 33.07 -12.32
N ARG A 304 -2.87 34.10 -11.69
CA ARG A 304 -4.03 33.95 -10.81
C ARG A 304 -5.29 33.50 -11.57
N GLU A 305 -5.52 34.02 -12.78
CA GLU A 305 -6.64 33.62 -13.64
C GLU A 305 -6.51 32.16 -14.12
N GLN A 306 -5.32 31.73 -14.55
CA GLN A 306 -5.09 30.36 -15.00
C GLN A 306 -5.16 29.33 -13.88
N PHE A 307 -4.67 29.66 -12.69
CA PHE A 307 -4.83 28.82 -11.50
C PHE A 307 -6.32 28.65 -11.11
N HIS A 308 -7.16 29.64 -11.43
CA HIS A 308 -8.59 29.57 -11.19
C HIS A 308 -9.33 28.74 -12.25
N GLU A 309 -8.99 28.89 -13.54
CA GLU A 309 -9.56 28.08 -14.63
C GLU A 309 -9.13 26.61 -14.58
N HIS A 310 -7.86 26.34 -14.26
CA HIS A 310 -7.30 24.99 -14.24
C HIS A 310 -7.39 24.34 -12.85
N LYS A 311 -8.19 24.92 -11.94
CA LYS A 311 -8.42 24.38 -10.59
C LYS A 311 -8.98 22.95 -10.62
N GLN A 312 -9.64 22.54 -11.70
CA GLN A 312 -10.17 21.18 -11.86
C GLN A 312 -9.18 20.18 -12.49
N LEU A 313 -7.98 20.62 -12.86
CA LEU A 313 -6.92 19.78 -13.43
C LEU A 313 -5.82 19.43 -12.41
N ILE A 314 -5.86 20.04 -11.23
CA ILE A 314 -5.07 19.73 -10.03
C ILE A 314 -5.97 18.92 -9.09
#